data_AF-K9PEB3-F1
#
_entry.id   AF-K9PEB3-F1
#
_cell.length_a   1.000
_cell.length_b   1.000
_cell.length_c   1.000
_cell.angle_alpha   90.00
_cell.angle_beta   90.00
_cell.angle_gamma   90.00
#
_symmetry.space_group_name_H-M   'P 1'
#
loop_
_entity.id
_entity.type
_entity.pdbx_description
1 polymer ?
#
loop_
_entity_poly.entity_id
_entity_poly.type
_entity_poly.pdbx_seq_one_letter_code
_entity_poly.pdbx_strand_id
1 'polypeptide(L)' 'MSQDWQRGEYFISTNINLLDLDVIHQFLASSYWAQGLPLEVLERSIKHSLVFGLYQDKK' A
#
# COMPACT_ATOMS: atom_id res chain seq x y z
N MET A 1 -0.87 12.56 10.52
CA MET A 1 -1.69 13.32 9.55
C MET A 1 -1.58 12.60 8.23
N SER A 2 -2.66 12.01 7.73
CA SER A 2 -2.72 11.50 6.36
C SER A 2 -2.91 12.66 5.38
N GLN A 3 -2.33 12.55 4.18
CA GLN A 3 -2.48 13.52 3.10
C GLN A 3 -3.08 12.80 1.91
N ASP A 4 -4.11 13.43 1.33
CA ASP A 4 -4.86 12.88 0.22
C ASP A 4 -4.83 13.88 -0.95
N TRP A 5 -4.73 13.36 -2.17
CA TRP A 5 -4.78 14.13 -3.40
C TRP A 5 -5.71 13.43 -4.40
N GLN A 6 -6.54 14.19 -5.10
CA GLN A 6 -7.53 13.63 -6.03
C GLN A 6 -7.41 14.22 -7.43
N ARG A 7 -7.60 13.38 -8.45
CA ARG A 7 -7.74 13.77 -9.85
C ARG A 7 -8.75 12.87 -10.54
N GLY A 8 -9.89 13.45 -10.92
CA GLY A 8 -10.99 12.72 -11.51
C GLY A 8 -11.49 11.64 -10.56
N GLU A 9 -11.57 10.40 -11.05
CA GLU A 9 -12.02 9.22 -10.29
C GLU A 9 -10.90 8.56 -9.48
N TYR A 10 -9.69 9.11 -9.51
CA TYR A 10 -8.54 8.54 -8.79
C TYR A 10 -8.12 9.43 -7.64
N PHE A 11 -7.71 8.82 -6.53
CA PHE A 11 -7.08 9.54 -5.43
C PHE A 11 -5.85 8.80 -4.90
N ILE A 12 -4.86 9.57 -4.46
CA ILE A 12 -3.68 9.12 -3.76
C ILE A 12 -3.88 9.41 -2.27
N SER A 13 -3.58 8.46 -1.40
CA SER A 13 -3.63 8.66 0.05
C SER A 13 -2.37 8.12 0.72
N THR A 14 -1.92 8.82 1.77
CA THR A 14 -0.89 8.32 2.69
C THR A 14 -1.49 7.65 3.94
N ASN A 15 -2.80 7.42 3.96
CA ASN A 15 -3.47 6.69 5.02
C ASN A 15 -3.21 5.18 4.90
N ILE A 16 -2.37 4.64 5.78
CA ILE A 16 -2.02 3.22 5.82
C ILE A 16 -3.23 2.31 6.04
N ASN A 17 -4.32 2.81 6.63
CA ASN A 17 -5.53 2.01 6.89
C ASN A 17 -6.33 1.70 5.61
N LEU A 18 -6.02 2.36 4.49
CA LEU A 18 -6.64 2.07 3.19
C LEU A 18 -5.90 0.97 2.42
N LEU A 19 -4.70 0.56 2.87
CA LEU A 19 -3.91 -0.46 2.22
C LEU A 19 -4.52 -1.85 2.45
N ASP A 20 -4.62 -2.63 1.39
CA ASP A 20 -4.92 -4.06 1.46
C ASP A 20 -3.61 -4.84 1.63
N LEU A 21 -3.27 -5.16 2.88
CA LEU A 21 -2.00 -5.82 3.21
C LEU A 21 -1.88 -7.21 2.61
N ASP A 22 -2.98 -7.96 2.49
CA ASP A 22 -2.96 -9.32 1.96
C ASP A 22 -2.61 -9.29 0.46
N VAL A 23 -3.26 -8.40 -0.29
CA VAL A 23 -2.97 -8.23 -1.73
C VAL A 23 -1.54 -7.72 -1.95
N ILE A 24 -1.11 -6.73 -1.18
CA ILE A 24 0.25 -6.17 -1.27
C ILE A 24 1.28 -7.23 -0.93
N HIS A 25 1.08 -7.97 0.16
CA HIS A 25 1.99 -9.03 0.61
C HIS A 25 2.11 -10.13 -0.42
N GLN A 26 0.99 -10.66 -0.92
CA GLN A 26 0.98 -11.72 -1.92
C GLN A 26 1.72 -11.30 -3.20
N PHE A 27 1.47 -10.07 -3.67
CA PHE A 27 2.16 -9.53 -4.83
C PHE A 27 3.67 -9.42 -4.58
N LEU A 28 4.08 -8.76 -3.50
CA LEU A 28 5.49 -8.53 -3.18
C LEU A 28 6.25 -9.84 -2.94
N ALA A 29 5.68 -10.74 -2.14
CA ALA A 29 6.27 -12.03 -1.81
C ALA A 29 6.43 -12.96 -3.02
N SER A 30 5.71 -12.71 -4.12
CA SER A 30 5.85 -13.43 -5.39
C SER A 30 6.74 -12.71 -6.42
N SER A 31 7.13 -11.46 -6.16
CA SER A 31 7.98 -10.69 -7.07
C SER A 31 9.44 -11.14 -7.02
N TYR A 32 10.17 -10.98 -8.13
CA TYR A 32 11.57 -11.42 -8.22
C TYR A 32 12.51 -10.76 -7.18
N TRP A 33 12.15 -9.58 -6.66
CA TRP A 33 13.01 -8.77 -5.79
C TRP A 33 12.60 -8.82 -4.31
N ALA A 34 11.37 -9.24 -4.01
CA ALA A 34 10.88 -9.44 -2.65
C ALA A 34 10.35 -10.87 -2.43
N GLN A 35 10.89 -11.84 -3.19
CA GLN A 35 10.45 -13.23 -3.12
C GLN A 35 10.54 -13.78 -1.69
N GLY A 36 9.44 -14.32 -1.18
CA GLY A 36 9.36 -14.87 0.17
C GLY A 36 9.37 -13.82 1.30
N LEU A 37 9.08 -12.54 1.00
CA LEU A 37 8.96 -11.47 2.00
C LEU A 37 8.05 -11.91 3.17
N PRO A 38 8.51 -11.92 4.43
CA PRO A 38 7.64 -12.21 5.57
C PRO A 38 6.63 -11.08 5.82
N LEU A 39 5.40 -11.42 6.24
CA LEU A 39 4.34 -10.44 6.50
C LEU A 39 4.76 -9.40 7.55
N GLU A 40 5.37 -9.84 8.65
CA GLU A 40 5.86 -8.95 9.71
C GLU A 40 6.89 -7.92 9.22
N VAL A 41 7.71 -8.28 8.22
CA VAL A 41 8.68 -7.36 7.61
C VAL A 41 7.97 -6.30 6.78
N LEU A 42 6.93 -6.69 6.04
CA LEU A 42 6.09 -5.74 5.29
C LEU A 42 5.39 -4.76 6.24
N GLU A 43 4.74 -5.27 7.29
CA GLU A 43 4.04 -4.44 8.29
C GLU A 43 4.99 -3.43 8.94
N ARG A 44 6.18 -3.89 9.37
CA ARG A 44 7.21 -3.01 9.92
C ARG A 44 7.67 -1.96 8.92
N SER A 45 7.84 -2.32 7.65
CA SER A 45 8.25 -1.40 6.59
C SER A 45 7.19 -0.32 6.35
N ILE A 46 5.92 -0.70 6.30
CA ILE A 46 4.78 0.24 6.15
C ILE A 46 4.73 1.20 7.34
N LYS A 47 4.92 0.71 8.57
CA LYS A 47 4.90 1.52 9.79
C LYS A 47 6.01 2.59 9.82
N HIS A 48 7.14 2.33 9.18
CA HIS A 48 8.32 3.21 9.21
C HIS A 48 8.59 3.94 7.88
N SER A 49 7.66 3.88 6.92
CA SER A 49 7.79 4.54 5.62
C SER A 49 6.65 5.54 5.38
N LEU A 50 6.90 6.53 4.52
CA LEU A 50 5.81 7.29 3.92
C LEU A 50 5.27 6.50 2.73
N VAL A 51 4.06 5.95 2.88
CA VAL A 51 3.42 5.09 1.88
C VAL A 51 2.44 5.91 1.06
N PHE A 52 2.35 5.62 -0.24
CA PHE A 52 1.39 6.22 -1.17
C PHE A 52 0.53 5.10 -1.77
N GLY A 53 -0.75 5.06 -1.41
CA GLY A 53 -1.74 4.20 -2.05
C GLY A 53 -2.49 4.96 -3.13
N LEU A 54 -2.66 4.35 -4.31
CA LEU A 54 -3.48 4.88 -5.40
C LEU A 54 -4.78 4.07 -5.48
N TYR A 55 -5.90 4.76 -5.45
CA TYR A 55 -7.22 4.16 -5.46
C TYR A 55 -8.06 4.78 -6.58
N GLN A 56 -9.00 4.00 -7.09
CA GLN A 56 -10.09 4.49 -7.93
C GLN A 56 -11.36 4.46 -7.10
N ASP A 57 -12.05 5.59 -7.03
CA ASP A 57 -13.35 5.65 -6.37
C ASP A 57 -14.33 4.80 -7.18
N LYS A 58 -14.95 3.80 -6.53
CA LYS A 58 -15.92 2.93 -7.18
C LYS A 58 -17.21 3.72 -7.34
N LYS A 59 -17.49 4.16 -8.57
CA LYS A 59 -18.88 4.45 -8.97
C LYS A 59 -19.70 3.17 -9.01
#